data_AF-A0A930F6G2-F1
#
_entry.id   AF-A0A930F6G2-F1
#
_cell.length_a   1.000
_cell.length_b   1.000
_cell.length_c   1.000
_cell.angle_alpha   90.00
_cell.angle_beta   90.00
_cell.angle_gamma   90.00
#
_symmetry.space_group_name_H-M   'P 1'
#
loop_
_entity.id
_entity.type
_entity.pdbx_description
1 polymer ?
#
loop_
_entity_poly.entity_id
_entity_poly.type
_entity_poly.pdbx_seq_one_letter_code
_entity_poly.pdbx_strand_id
1 'polypeptide(L)'
;MRIPRIKHYESNAETVTQAMEELAISKTFYNFGNNKEKVKFIKTVEVLIRSSLEYRELIQYLGSKMGMNYCSFFHNVSKEKYGKARIRIELHHEPFTLYDIVNIVLNKHLMEHGDNEHINMMDIAEEVMGLHYDGYVGLVPLSQTVHELVHSGAMFIPLQFIDEGFNTFYLRYKDYIEEPLKQMLITKLNLSKDYAADPDHFTEILRKKYIYVVNDNYESVPERFD
;
A
#
# COMPACT_ATOMS: atom_id res chain seq x y z
N MET A 1 -31.36 -6.12 36.33
CA MET A 1 -31.21 -6.92 35.10
C MET A 1 -31.54 -8.37 35.45
N ARG A 2 -32.61 -8.97 34.90
CA ARG A 2 -32.98 -10.36 35.19
C ARG A 2 -32.08 -11.29 34.39
N ILE A 3 -31.12 -11.93 35.06
CA ILE A 3 -30.31 -12.99 34.48
C ILE A 3 -31.24 -14.22 34.33
N PRO A 4 -31.45 -14.75 33.12
CA PRO A 4 -32.30 -15.92 32.94
C PRO A 4 -31.67 -17.11 33.65
N ARG A 5 -32.44 -17.78 34.51
CA ARG A 5 -32.04 -19.08 35.08
C ARG A 5 -32.19 -20.12 33.98
N ILE A 6 -31.08 -20.41 33.30
CA ILE A 6 -31.00 -21.53 32.36
C ILE A 6 -31.24 -22.80 33.18
N LYS A 7 -32.29 -23.56 32.84
CA LYS A 7 -32.48 -24.91 33.39
C LYS A 7 -31.25 -25.72 33.02
N HIS A 8 -30.60 -26.36 33.99
CA HIS A 8 -29.48 -27.26 33.74
C HIS A 8 -29.85 -28.18 32.56
N TYR A 9 -29.08 -28.09 31.48
CA TYR A 9 -29.24 -28.98 30.34
C TYR A 9 -28.70 -30.34 30.79
N GLU A 10 -29.58 -31.21 31.30
CA GLU A 10 -29.26 -32.64 31.44
C GLU A 10 -29.37 -33.26 30.06
N SER A 11 -28.27 -33.22 29.31
CA SER A 11 -28.15 -33.96 28.07
C SER A 11 -27.53 -35.31 28.40
N ASN A 12 -28.27 -36.40 28.19
CA ASN A 12 -27.71 -37.76 28.10
C ASN A 12 -26.93 -37.98 26.77
N ALA A 13 -26.51 -36.89 26.11
CA ALA A 13 -25.75 -36.98 24.88
C ALA A 13 -24.30 -37.34 25.22
N GLU A 14 -23.77 -38.29 24.48
CA GLU A 14 -22.40 -38.77 24.60
C GLU A 14 -21.43 -37.59 24.45
N THR A 15 -20.65 -37.32 25.49
CA THR A 15 -19.75 -36.16 25.52
C THR A 15 -18.47 -36.53 24.79
N VAL A 16 -18.41 -36.25 23.49
CA VAL A 16 -17.19 -36.45 22.69
C VAL A 16 -16.23 -35.31 22.99
N THR A 17 -15.11 -35.63 23.65
CA THR A 17 -14.00 -34.72 23.89
C THR A 17 -12.98 -34.93 22.79
N GLN A 18 -12.74 -33.91 21.97
CA GLN A 18 -11.74 -33.93 20.91
C GLN A 18 -10.63 -32.93 21.28
N ALA A 19 -9.37 -33.35 21.15
CA ALA A 19 -8.23 -32.46 21.40
C ALA A 19 -8.26 -31.32 20.37
N MET A 20 -7.87 -30.11 20.77
CA MET A 20 -7.90 -28.94 19.87
C MET A 20 -6.98 -29.15 18.67
N GLU A 21 -5.89 -29.92 18.85
CA GLU A 21 -4.97 -30.34 17.80
C GLU A 21 -5.59 -31.28 16.75
N GLU A 22 -6.69 -31.98 17.06
CA GLU A 22 -7.40 -32.88 16.14
C GLU A 22 -8.51 -32.20 15.34
N LEU A 23 -8.84 -30.95 15.64
CA LEU A 23 -9.68 -30.14 14.77
C LEU A 23 -8.88 -29.84 13.51
N ALA A 24 -9.09 -30.64 12.47
CA ALA A 24 -8.64 -30.34 11.13
C ALA A 24 -9.28 -29.01 10.71
N ILE A 25 -8.54 -27.91 10.91
CA ILE A 25 -8.88 -26.61 10.35
C ILE A 25 -9.10 -26.88 8.86
N SER A 26 -10.29 -26.54 8.36
CA SER A 26 -10.65 -26.72 6.96
C SER A 26 -9.57 -26.06 6.10
N LYS A 27 -8.70 -26.88 5.50
CA LYS A 27 -7.60 -26.40 4.68
C LYS A 27 -8.21 -25.90 3.37
N THR A 28 -8.14 -24.60 3.14
CA THR A 28 -8.67 -24.01 1.91
C THR A 28 -7.68 -24.27 0.78
N PHE A 29 -8.15 -24.88 -0.31
CA PHE A 29 -7.35 -25.09 -1.51
C PHE A 29 -7.61 -23.94 -2.50
N TYR A 30 -6.55 -23.29 -2.98
CA TYR A 30 -6.62 -22.22 -3.97
C TYR A 30 -6.05 -22.69 -5.30
N ASN A 31 -6.74 -22.41 -6.41
CA ASN A 31 -6.21 -22.71 -7.74
C ASN A 31 -5.61 -21.44 -8.37
N PHE A 32 -4.31 -21.25 -8.20
CA PHE A 32 -3.60 -20.08 -8.73
C PHE A 32 -3.34 -20.13 -10.24
N GLY A 33 -3.62 -21.26 -10.92
CA GLY A 33 -3.64 -21.32 -12.38
C GLY A 33 -4.76 -20.47 -13.00
N ASN A 34 -5.79 -20.15 -12.21
CA ASN A 34 -6.83 -19.21 -12.58
C ASN A 34 -6.45 -17.79 -12.10
N ASN A 35 -6.13 -16.90 -13.05
CA ASN A 35 -5.77 -15.51 -12.74
C ASN A 35 -6.85 -14.78 -11.89
N LYS A 36 -8.13 -15.11 -12.07
CA LYS A 36 -9.22 -14.50 -11.27
C LYS A 36 -9.16 -14.89 -9.79
N GLU A 37 -8.83 -16.15 -9.50
CA GLU A 37 -8.69 -16.63 -8.12
C GLU A 37 -7.44 -16.05 -7.47
N LYS A 38 -6.32 -15.97 -8.21
CA LYS A 38 -5.08 -15.32 -7.76
C LYS A 38 -5.34 -13.85 -7.37
N VAL A 39 -6.00 -13.08 -8.24
CA VAL A 39 -6.37 -11.69 -7.95
C VAL A 39 -7.25 -11.57 -6.71
N LYS A 40 -8.25 -12.46 -6.55
CA LYS A 40 -9.14 -12.46 -5.38
C LYS A 40 -8.38 -12.79 -4.10
N PHE A 41 -7.46 -13.76 -4.16
CA PHE A 41 -6.60 -14.13 -3.05
C PHE A 41 -5.76 -12.94 -2.59
N ILE A 42 -5.01 -12.32 -3.52
CA ILE A 42 -4.14 -11.18 -3.23
C ILE A 42 -4.93 -10.03 -2.59
N LYS A 43 -6.08 -9.66 -3.18
CA LYS A 43 -6.94 -8.60 -2.62
C LYS A 43 -7.49 -8.92 -1.24
N THR A 44 -7.73 -10.20 -0.94
CA THR A 44 -8.17 -10.64 0.38
C THR A 44 -7.05 -10.47 1.39
N VAL A 45 -5.82 -10.87 1.04
CA VAL A 45 -4.62 -10.68 1.87
C VAL A 45 -4.34 -9.20 2.11
N GLU A 46 -4.47 -8.35 1.10
CA GLU A 46 -4.35 -6.89 1.25
C GLU A 46 -5.33 -6.32 2.29
N VAL A 47 -6.58 -6.81 2.29
CA VAL A 47 -7.59 -6.40 3.28
C VAL A 47 -7.21 -6.90 4.67
N LEU A 48 -6.76 -8.15 4.80
CA LEU A 48 -6.29 -8.71 6.07
C LEU A 48 -5.17 -7.85 6.67
N ILE A 49 -4.15 -7.53 5.86
CA ILE A 49 -3.04 -6.66 6.25
C ILE A 49 -3.55 -5.28 6.67
N ARG A 50 -4.33 -4.59 5.83
CA ARG A 50 -4.76 -3.20 6.12
C ARG A 50 -5.72 -3.08 7.31
N SER A 51 -6.47 -4.14 7.61
CA SER A 51 -7.41 -4.19 8.73
C SER A 51 -6.79 -4.66 10.04
N SER A 52 -5.55 -5.15 10.01
CA SER A 52 -4.82 -5.61 11.19
C SER A 52 -4.52 -4.48 12.17
N LEU A 53 -4.41 -4.81 13.45
CA LEU A 53 -4.05 -3.85 14.49
C LEU A 53 -2.62 -3.35 14.28
N GLU A 54 -1.74 -4.29 13.95
CA GLU A 54 -0.32 -4.15 13.70
C GLU A 54 -0.08 -3.11 12.60
N TYR A 55 -0.76 -3.23 11.46
CA TYR A 55 -0.66 -2.26 10.37
C TYR A 55 -1.12 -0.88 10.82
N ARG A 56 -2.28 -0.79 11.49
CA ARG A 56 -2.81 0.51 11.94
C ARG A 56 -1.86 1.21 12.91
N GLU A 57 -1.28 0.49 13.85
CA GLU A 57 -0.33 1.02 14.82
C GLU A 57 0.97 1.44 14.13
N LEU A 58 1.48 0.65 13.18
CA LEU A 58 2.65 1.02 12.39
C LEU A 58 2.43 2.33 11.63
N ILE A 59 1.32 2.46 10.90
CA ILE A 59 1.00 3.68 10.15
C ILE A 59 0.88 4.89 11.09
N GLN A 60 0.30 4.71 12.27
CA GLN A 60 0.23 5.76 13.29
C GLN A 60 1.62 6.14 13.81
N TYR A 61 2.48 5.15 14.06
CA TYR A 61 3.86 5.36 14.50
C TYR A 61 4.66 6.12 13.43
N LEU A 62 4.62 5.69 12.17
CA LEU A 62 5.31 6.35 11.06
C LEU A 62 4.89 7.82 10.94
N GLY A 63 3.59 8.09 11.02
CA GLY A 63 3.08 9.45 10.95
C GLY A 63 3.45 10.31 12.16
N SER A 64 3.42 9.77 13.38
CA SER A 64 3.59 10.56 14.61
C SER A 64 5.03 10.65 15.12
N LYS A 65 5.89 9.69 14.77
CA LYS A 65 7.25 9.56 15.30
C LYS A 65 8.34 9.61 14.23
N MET A 66 8.04 9.17 13.00
CA MET A 66 9.01 9.14 11.89
C MET A 66 8.84 10.30 10.91
N GLY A 67 8.03 11.31 11.26
CA GLY A 67 7.89 12.52 10.44
C GLY A 67 7.11 12.32 9.14
N MET A 68 6.42 11.19 8.94
CA MET A 68 5.58 10.97 7.75
C MET A 68 4.20 11.67 7.86
N ASN A 69 4.18 12.92 8.31
CA ASN A 69 2.98 13.75 8.53
C ASN A 69 2.87 14.98 7.61
N TYR A 70 3.75 15.11 6.63
CA TYR A 70 3.73 16.13 5.58
C TYR A 70 3.81 15.48 4.20
N CYS A 71 3.32 16.18 3.17
CA CYS A 71 3.36 15.70 1.79
C CYS A 71 4.77 15.84 1.21
N SER A 72 5.31 14.79 0.57
CA SER A 72 6.64 14.84 -0.07
C SER A 72 6.75 15.80 -1.25
N PHE A 73 5.64 16.16 -1.89
CA PHE A 73 5.62 17.17 -2.97
C PHE A 73 5.32 18.58 -2.44
N PHE A 74 4.53 18.68 -1.40
CA PHE A 74 4.14 19.95 -0.77
C PHE A 74 4.64 19.97 0.67
N HIS A 75 5.94 20.23 0.85
CA HIS A 75 6.58 20.26 2.17
C HIS A 75 5.94 21.26 3.14
N ASN A 76 5.29 22.30 2.62
CA ASN A 76 4.55 23.28 3.40
C ASN A 76 3.16 22.78 3.85
N VAL A 77 2.68 21.63 3.36
CA VAL A 77 1.39 21.00 3.66
C VAL A 77 1.59 19.87 4.66
N SER A 78 1.29 20.16 5.93
CA SER A 78 1.27 19.20 7.04
C SER A 78 -0.08 19.15 7.73
N LYS A 79 -0.36 18.04 8.43
CA LYS A 79 -1.57 17.90 9.26
C LYS A 79 -1.67 18.99 10.34
N GLU A 80 -0.54 19.43 10.88
CA GLU A 80 -0.47 20.38 12.00
C GLU A 80 -0.75 21.81 11.56
N LYS A 81 -0.12 22.25 10.46
CA LYS A 81 -0.21 23.63 9.97
C LYS A 81 -1.62 24.00 9.51
N TYR A 82 -2.32 23.01 8.97
CA TYR A 82 -3.64 23.20 8.39
C TYR A 82 -4.75 22.54 9.19
N GLY A 83 -4.60 22.30 10.51
CA GLY A 83 -5.58 21.56 11.32
C GLY A 83 -7.06 22.03 11.24
N LYS A 84 -7.35 23.22 10.69
CA LYS A 84 -8.71 23.69 10.34
C LYS A 84 -9.18 23.27 8.93
N ALA A 85 -8.27 23.17 7.96
CA ALA A 85 -8.54 22.57 6.66
C ALA A 85 -8.37 21.05 6.78
N ARG A 86 -9.31 20.28 6.27
CA ARG A 86 -9.32 18.81 6.38
C ARG A 86 -8.28 18.17 5.44
N ILE A 87 -7.00 18.54 5.57
CA ILE A 87 -5.91 17.99 4.77
C ILE A 87 -5.54 16.62 5.34
N ARG A 88 -5.74 15.58 4.52
CA ARG A 88 -5.38 14.21 4.85
C ARG A 88 -4.04 13.87 4.18
N ILE A 89 -3.09 13.42 5.00
CA ILE A 89 -1.85 12.77 4.54
C ILE A 89 -2.04 11.26 4.64
N GLU A 90 -1.76 10.58 3.54
CA GLU A 90 -1.87 9.13 3.36
C GLU A 90 -0.49 8.57 2.98
N LEU A 91 -0.15 7.39 3.50
CA LEU A 91 1.08 6.70 3.11
C LEU A 91 0.79 5.87 1.87
N HIS A 92 1.59 6.09 0.83
CA HIS A 92 1.49 5.40 -0.44
C HIS A 92 2.63 4.39 -0.60
N HIS A 93 2.32 3.19 -1.09
CA HIS A 93 3.30 2.14 -1.38
C HIS A 93 3.98 2.38 -2.72
N GLU A 94 5.31 2.49 -2.71
CA GLU A 94 6.13 2.75 -3.91
C GLU A 94 7.54 2.16 -3.70
N PRO A 95 8.23 1.59 -4.70
CA PRO A 95 7.85 1.44 -6.12
C PRO A 95 6.87 0.31 -6.40
N PHE A 96 6.75 -0.62 -5.45
CA PHE A 96 5.82 -1.74 -5.50
C PHE A 96 4.56 -1.39 -4.73
N THR A 97 3.40 -1.63 -5.33
CA THR A 97 2.13 -1.52 -4.63
C THR A 97 2.00 -2.64 -3.59
N LEU A 98 1.07 -2.51 -2.64
CA LEU A 98 0.80 -3.63 -1.72
C LEU A 98 0.36 -4.90 -2.48
N TYR A 99 -0.38 -4.75 -3.58
CA TYR A 99 -0.75 -5.86 -4.45
C TYR A 99 0.50 -6.55 -5.01
N ASP A 100 1.47 -5.78 -5.51
CA ASP A 100 2.72 -6.31 -6.04
C ASP A 100 3.51 -7.06 -4.97
N ILE A 101 3.65 -6.47 -3.78
CA ILE A 101 4.37 -7.08 -2.66
C ILE A 101 3.75 -8.41 -2.27
N VAL A 102 2.42 -8.45 -2.11
CA VAL A 102 1.69 -9.69 -1.79
C VAL A 102 1.84 -10.72 -2.92
N ASN A 103 1.77 -10.30 -4.19
CA ASN A 103 1.96 -11.18 -5.34
C ASN A 103 3.38 -11.78 -5.38
N ILE A 104 4.39 -10.97 -5.08
CA ILE A 104 5.80 -11.40 -5.03
C ILE A 104 6.02 -12.41 -3.91
N VAL A 105 5.50 -12.14 -2.71
CA VAL A 105 5.58 -13.08 -1.58
C VAL A 105 4.83 -14.38 -1.90
N LEU A 106 3.64 -14.29 -2.50
CA LEU A 106 2.91 -15.46 -2.97
C LEU A 106 3.72 -16.28 -3.99
N ASN A 107 4.33 -15.62 -4.99
CA ASN A 107 5.15 -16.28 -5.99
C ASN A 107 6.36 -16.99 -5.35
N LYS A 108 7.00 -16.37 -4.34
CA LYS A 108 8.05 -17.03 -3.54
C LYS A 108 7.56 -18.34 -2.93
N HIS A 109 6.44 -18.30 -2.22
CA HIS A 109 5.89 -19.50 -1.57
C HIS A 109 5.58 -20.59 -2.58
N LEU A 110 4.94 -20.25 -3.71
CA LEU A 110 4.63 -21.19 -4.78
C LEU A 110 5.89 -21.80 -5.42
N MET A 111 6.95 -21.03 -5.61
CA MET A 111 8.19 -21.50 -6.23
C MET A 111 9.04 -22.36 -5.27
N GLU A 112 9.12 -22.00 -3.99
CA GLU A 112 9.94 -22.71 -3.00
C GLU A 112 9.30 -24.04 -2.58
N HIS A 113 7.97 -24.10 -2.54
CA HIS A 113 7.23 -25.23 -1.98
C HIS A 113 6.47 -26.07 -3.01
N GLY A 114 6.35 -25.56 -4.24
CA GLY A 114 5.69 -26.24 -5.36
C GLY A 114 4.16 -26.28 -5.25
N ASP A 115 3.51 -26.87 -6.27
CA ASP A 115 2.04 -26.89 -6.44
C ASP A 115 1.29 -27.71 -5.36
N ASN A 116 2.02 -28.45 -4.52
CA ASN A 116 1.44 -29.33 -3.50
C ASN A 116 1.35 -28.68 -2.11
N GLU A 117 1.86 -27.46 -1.94
CA GLU A 117 1.84 -26.77 -0.65
C GLU A 117 0.51 -26.03 -0.44
N HIS A 118 -0.02 -26.18 0.78
CA HIS A 118 -1.21 -25.45 1.21
C HIS A 118 -0.84 -24.01 1.54
N ILE A 119 -1.06 -23.11 0.59
CA ILE A 119 -0.90 -21.67 0.83
C ILE A 119 -1.98 -21.16 1.79
N ASN A 120 -1.56 -20.70 2.97
CA ASN A 120 -2.40 -20.01 3.93
C ASN A 120 -2.28 -18.48 3.77
N MET A 121 -3.42 -17.79 3.71
CA MET A 121 -3.46 -16.33 3.63
C MET A 121 -2.78 -15.65 4.82
N MET A 122 -2.87 -16.24 6.02
CA MET A 122 -2.27 -15.67 7.22
C MET A 122 -0.75 -15.67 7.16
N ASP A 123 -0.14 -16.74 6.65
CA ASP A 123 1.31 -16.86 6.54
C ASP A 123 1.86 -15.81 5.55
N ILE A 124 1.17 -15.59 4.43
CA ILE A 124 1.50 -14.52 3.47
C ILE A 124 1.31 -13.14 4.11
N ALA A 125 0.22 -12.93 4.84
CA ALA A 125 -0.05 -11.66 5.51
C ALA A 125 1.00 -11.34 6.60
N GLU A 126 1.42 -12.35 7.37
CA GLU A 126 2.45 -12.24 8.40
C GLU A 126 3.81 -11.90 7.79
N GLU A 127 4.24 -12.59 6.73
CA GLU A 127 5.49 -12.28 6.03
C GLU A 127 5.48 -10.84 5.49
N VAL A 128 4.37 -10.42 4.84
CA VAL A 128 4.25 -9.05 4.34
C VAL A 128 4.25 -8.03 5.47
N MET A 129 3.60 -8.30 6.60
CA MET A 129 3.67 -7.43 7.77
C MET A 129 5.08 -7.33 8.35
N GLY A 130 5.82 -8.43 8.42
CA GLY A 130 7.23 -8.43 8.81
C GLY A 130 8.08 -7.51 7.94
N LEU A 131 7.89 -7.55 6.61
CA LEU A 131 8.56 -6.65 5.68
C LEU A 131 8.25 -5.17 5.92
N HIS A 132 7.03 -4.84 6.38
CA HIS A 132 6.68 -3.47 6.75
C HIS A 132 7.39 -3.03 8.03
N TYR A 133 7.44 -3.90 9.05
CA TYR A 133 8.13 -3.60 10.31
C TYR A 133 9.65 -3.47 10.13
N ASP A 134 10.24 -4.28 9.26
CA ASP A 134 11.66 -4.21 8.92
C ASP A 134 12.02 -2.98 8.06
N GLY A 135 11.02 -2.22 7.59
CA GLY A 135 11.20 -1.07 6.72
C GLY A 135 11.64 -1.44 5.30
N TYR A 136 11.38 -2.67 4.85
CA TYR A 136 11.74 -3.12 3.50
C TYR A 136 10.66 -2.80 2.46
N VAL A 137 9.50 -2.31 2.89
CA VAL A 137 8.46 -1.80 2.01
C VAL A 137 8.64 -0.29 1.85
N GLY A 138 8.73 0.17 0.62
CA GLY A 138 8.83 1.59 0.34
C GLY A 138 7.48 2.30 0.56
N LEU A 139 7.53 3.40 1.31
CA LEU A 139 6.38 4.21 1.69
C LEU A 139 6.71 5.68 1.50
N VAL A 140 5.73 6.45 1.05
CA VAL A 140 5.87 7.89 0.84
C VAL A 140 4.61 8.63 1.28
N PRO A 141 4.73 9.66 2.14
CA PRO A 141 3.58 10.42 2.61
C PRO A 141 3.09 11.42 1.56
N LEU A 142 1.84 11.29 1.15
CA LEU A 142 1.22 12.15 0.14
C LEU A 142 -0.03 12.82 0.70
N SER A 143 -0.27 14.07 0.31
CA SER A 143 -1.60 14.65 0.45
C SER A 143 -2.60 13.88 -0.41
N GLN A 144 -3.86 13.78 0.02
CA GLN A 144 -4.91 13.06 -0.72
C GLN A 144 -4.98 13.46 -2.21
N THR A 145 -4.87 14.75 -2.54
CA THR A 145 -4.88 15.21 -3.94
C THR A 145 -3.70 14.65 -4.75
N VAL A 146 -2.49 14.67 -4.18
CA VAL A 146 -1.31 14.10 -4.85
C VAL A 146 -1.43 12.59 -4.96
N HIS A 147 -1.97 11.93 -3.93
CA HIS A 147 -2.24 10.50 -3.95
C HIS A 147 -3.18 10.12 -5.11
N GLU A 148 -4.26 10.89 -5.32
CA GLU A 148 -5.18 10.71 -6.45
C GLU A 148 -4.52 10.99 -7.82
N LEU A 149 -3.65 11.99 -7.92
CA LEU A 149 -2.87 12.27 -9.15
C LEU A 149 -1.91 11.12 -9.49
N VAL A 150 -1.26 10.52 -8.49
CA VAL A 150 -0.41 9.35 -8.69
C VAL A 150 -1.24 8.14 -9.13
N HIS A 151 -2.36 7.85 -8.46
CA HIS A 151 -3.25 6.74 -8.84
C HIS A 151 -3.81 6.87 -10.27
N SER A 152 -4.02 8.09 -10.74
CA SER A 152 -4.47 8.35 -12.13
C SER A 152 -3.34 8.30 -13.17
N GLY A 153 -2.08 8.20 -12.75
CA GLY A 153 -0.92 8.25 -13.63
C GLY A 153 -0.59 9.66 -14.17
N ALA A 154 -1.30 10.69 -13.71
CA ALA A 154 -1.01 12.09 -14.05
C ALA A 154 0.28 12.59 -13.38
N MET A 155 0.75 11.88 -12.36
CA MET A 155 1.99 12.13 -11.67
C MET A 155 2.67 10.79 -11.35
N PHE A 156 3.99 10.80 -11.31
CA PHE A 156 4.77 9.67 -10.80
C PHE A 156 5.53 10.09 -9.54
N ILE A 157 5.93 9.11 -8.73
CA ILE A 157 6.71 9.35 -7.54
C ILE A 157 8.17 9.05 -7.86
N PRO A 158 9.07 10.04 -7.74
CA PRO A 158 10.48 9.78 -7.91
C PRO A 158 11.03 8.86 -6.82
N LEU A 159 11.90 7.92 -7.18
CA LEU A 159 12.43 6.93 -6.24
C LEU A 159 13.25 7.55 -5.11
N GLN A 160 13.83 8.74 -5.31
CA GLN A 160 14.55 9.45 -4.24
C GLN A 160 13.63 9.99 -3.12
N PHE A 161 12.31 9.88 -3.25
CA PHE A 161 11.36 10.25 -2.18
C PHE A 161 11.06 9.07 -1.24
N ILE A 162 11.68 7.91 -1.49
CA ILE A 162 11.40 6.64 -0.81
C ILE A 162 12.67 6.20 -0.11
N ASP A 163 12.54 5.71 1.12
CA ASP A 163 13.66 5.14 1.86
C ASP A 163 14.24 3.91 1.15
N GLU A 164 15.57 3.73 1.24
CA GLU A 164 16.30 2.68 0.51
C GLU A 164 15.94 1.24 0.90
N GLY A 165 15.10 1.03 1.90
CA GLY A 165 14.70 -0.30 2.38
C GLY A 165 14.10 -1.19 1.29
N PHE A 166 13.41 -0.61 0.30
CA PHE A 166 12.87 -1.36 -0.84
C PHE A 166 13.97 -2.00 -1.70
N ASN A 167 15.21 -1.50 -1.67
CA ASN A 167 16.34 -2.14 -2.36
C ASN A 167 16.63 -3.52 -1.75
N THR A 168 16.52 -3.63 -0.42
CA THR A 168 16.68 -4.91 0.29
C THR A 168 15.57 -5.88 -0.08
N PHE A 169 14.32 -5.40 -0.16
CA PHE A 169 13.21 -6.20 -0.66
C PHE A 169 13.48 -6.68 -2.09
N TYR A 170 13.85 -5.79 -3.01
CA TYR A 170 14.16 -6.17 -4.38
C TYR A 170 15.26 -7.24 -4.45
N LEU A 171 16.37 -7.05 -3.73
CA LEU A 171 17.47 -8.01 -3.74
C LEU A 171 17.07 -9.38 -3.20
N ARG A 172 16.22 -9.42 -2.17
CA ARG A 172 15.73 -10.67 -1.55
C ARG A 172 14.71 -11.39 -2.42
N TYR A 173 13.87 -10.67 -3.15
CA TYR A 173 12.74 -11.24 -3.87
C TYR A 173 12.85 -11.21 -5.40
N LYS A 174 13.92 -10.65 -5.99
CA LYS A 174 14.09 -10.47 -7.45
C LYS A 174 13.79 -11.69 -8.31
N ASP A 175 14.03 -12.89 -7.79
CA ASP A 175 13.83 -14.15 -8.51
C ASP A 175 12.34 -14.55 -8.59
N TYR A 176 11.50 -13.95 -7.73
CA TYR A 176 10.04 -14.15 -7.66
C TYR A 176 9.26 -12.99 -8.32
N ILE A 177 9.96 -11.95 -8.79
CA ILE A 177 9.36 -10.81 -9.48
C ILE A 177 9.16 -11.16 -10.96
N GLU A 178 7.93 -10.98 -11.45
CA GLU A 178 7.58 -11.19 -12.86
C GLU A 178 8.21 -10.12 -13.76
N GLU A 179 8.59 -10.48 -14.99
CA GLU A 179 9.28 -9.58 -15.93
C GLU A 179 8.56 -8.25 -16.20
N PRO A 180 7.22 -8.20 -16.36
CA PRO A 180 6.52 -6.91 -16.53
C PRO A 180 6.75 -5.94 -15.38
N LEU A 181 6.83 -6.45 -14.14
CA LEU A 181 7.04 -5.65 -12.95
C LEU A 181 8.51 -5.18 -12.84
N LYS A 182 9.47 -6.00 -13.26
CA LYS A 182 10.87 -5.57 -13.42
C LYS A 182 11.00 -4.44 -14.44
N GLN A 183 10.32 -4.55 -15.58
CA GLN A 183 10.34 -3.53 -16.61
C GLN A 183 9.71 -2.22 -16.12
N MET A 184 8.62 -2.29 -15.35
CA MET A 184 8.04 -1.12 -14.68
C MET A 184 9.04 -0.45 -13.74
N LEU A 185 9.76 -1.22 -12.92
CA LEU A 185 10.78 -0.67 -12.02
C LEU A 185 11.90 0.05 -12.79
N ILE A 186 12.36 -0.52 -13.90
CA ILE A 186 13.37 0.12 -14.77
C ILE A 186 12.83 1.44 -15.33
N THR A 187 11.57 1.48 -15.78
CA THR A 187 10.92 2.71 -16.25
C THR A 187 10.88 3.76 -15.14
N LYS A 188 10.48 3.39 -13.91
CA LYS A 188 10.46 4.30 -12.76
C LYS A 188 11.87 4.83 -12.40
N LEU A 189 12.90 3.98 -12.52
CA LEU A 189 14.28 4.39 -12.32
C LEU A 189 14.72 5.44 -13.35
N ASN A 190 14.38 5.25 -14.62
CA ASN A 190 14.72 6.21 -15.67
C ASN A 190 13.98 7.53 -15.47
N LEU A 191 12.66 7.50 -15.19
CA LEU A 191 11.89 8.69 -14.87
C LEU A 191 12.45 9.45 -13.66
N SER A 192 12.94 8.73 -12.65
CA SER A 192 13.56 9.35 -11.46
C SER A 192 14.89 10.03 -11.80
N LYS A 193 15.67 9.48 -12.73
CA LYS A 193 16.88 10.13 -13.24
C LYS A 193 16.55 11.40 -14.02
N ASP A 194 15.52 11.36 -14.87
CA ASP A 194 15.07 12.51 -15.64
C ASP A 194 14.54 13.61 -14.71
N TYR A 195 13.79 13.23 -13.66
CA TYR A 195 13.37 14.17 -12.61
C TYR A 195 14.55 14.81 -11.91
N ALA A 196 15.62 14.07 -11.62
CA ALA A 196 16.81 14.64 -10.99
C ALA A 196 17.49 15.70 -11.88
N ALA A 197 17.32 15.62 -13.20
CA ALA A 197 17.82 16.60 -14.15
C ALA A 197 16.90 17.84 -14.26
N ASP A 198 15.57 17.66 -14.24
CA ASP A 198 14.58 18.73 -14.33
C ASP A 198 13.34 18.47 -13.47
N PRO A 199 13.37 18.76 -12.15
CA PRO A 199 12.23 18.56 -11.26
C PRO A 199 10.99 19.39 -11.61
N ASP A 200 11.20 20.53 -12.27
CA ASP A 200 10.18 21.52 -12.54
C ASP A 200 9.23 21.06 -13.64
N HIS A 201 9.77 20.38 -14.66
CA HIS A 201 8.98 19.75 -15.72
C HIS A 201 7.94 18.77 -15.17
N PHE A 202 8.33 17.92 -14.22
CA PHE A 202 7.45 16.89 -13.66
C PHE A 202 6.47 17.40 -12.60
N THR A 203 6.75 18.56 -12.00
CA THR A 203 5.89 19.19 -10.99
C THR A 203 4.99 20.30 -11.55
N GLU A 204 5.05 20.55 -12.87
CA GLU A 204 4.28 21.62 -13.51
C GLU A 204 2.76 21.50 -13.28
N ILE A 205 2.23 20.26 -13.21
CA ILE A 205 0.82 19.99 -12.93
C ILE A 205 0.36 20.52 -11.56
N LEU A 206 1.29 20.66 -10.60
CA LEU A 206 1.03 21.19 -9.28
C LEU A 206 1.07 22.72 -9.23
N ARG A 207 1.58 23.37 -10.28
CA ARG A 207 1.72 24.82 -10.32
C ARG A 207 0.38 25.48 -10.58
N LYS A 208 0.16 26.62 -9.93
CA LYS A 208 -1.01 27.45 -10.16
C LYS A 208 -0.95 28.02 -11.59
N LYS A 209 -1.91 27.68 -12.44
CA LYS A 209 -2.08 28.25 -13.78
C LYS A 209 -3.18 29.30 -13.75
N TYR A 210 -2.91 30.49 -14.29
CA TYR A 210 -3.91 31.55 -14.44
C TYR A 210 -4.50 31.47 -15.85
N ILE A 211 -5.83 31.42 -15.92
CA ILE A 211 -6.57 31.47 -17.18
C ILE A 211 -7.15 32.86 -17.32
N TYR A 212 -6.76 33.56 -18.38
CA TYR A 212 -7.30 34.88 -18.71
C TYR A 212 -8.36 34.71 -19.79
N VAL A 213 -9.57 35.19 -19.50
CA VAL A 213 -10.66 35.24 -20.49
C VAL A 213 -10.55 36.58 -21.19
N VAL A 214 -10.15 36.56 -22.46
CA VAL A 214 -10.13 37.76 -23.29
C VAL A 214 -11.57 38.06 -23.72
N ASN A 215 -12.06 39.23 -23.35
CA ASN A 215 -13.31 39.79 -23.84
C ASN A 215 -12.94 41.05 -24.62
N ASP A 216 -13.39 41.15 -25.87
CA ASP A 216 -13.09 42.28 -26.76
C ASP A 216 -13.50 43.64 -26.16
N ASN A 217 -14.37 43.64 -25.14
CA ASN A 217 -14.82 44.83 -24.42
C ASN A 217 -14.06 45.13 -23.11
N TYR A 218 -13.07 44.32 -22.71
CA TYR A 218 -12.31 44.50 -21.47
C TYR A 218 -10.82 44.11 -21.67
N GLU A 219 -9.96 45.11 -21.89
CA GLU A 219 -8.51 44.95 -21.76
C GLU A 219 -8.13 44.97 -20.26
N SER A 220 -8.07 43.80 -19.63
CA SER A 220 -7.35 43.68 -18.36
C SER A 220 -6.78 42.26 -18.22
N VAL A 221 -5.80 41.94 -19.06
CA VAL A 221 -4.83 40.92 -18.66
C VAL A 221 -3.82 41.64 -17.76
N PRO A 222 -3.65 41.26 -16.49
CA PRO A 222 -2.61 41.83 -15.64
C PRO A 222 -1.25 41.68 -16.32
N GLU A 223 -0.46 42.75 -16.35
CA GLU A 223 0.93 42.66 -16.79
C GLU A 223 1.63 41.55 -15.99
N ARG A 224 2.38 40.69 -16.69
CA ARG A 224 3.20 39.66 -16.05
C ARG A 224 4.15 40.39 -15.10
N PHE A 225 3.96 40.20 -13.80
CA PHE A 225 4.99 40.50 -12.83
C PHE A 225 5.97 39.34 -12.89
N ASP A 226 7.10 39.57 -13.56
CA ASP A 226 8.24 38.67 -13.67
C ASP A 226 8.80 38.26 -12.30
#